data_AF-A0A4Z2EGD2-F1
#
_entry.id   AF-A0A4Z2EGD2-F1
#
_cell.length_a   1.000
_cell.length_b   1.000
_cell.length_c   1.000
_cell.angle_alpha   90.00
_cell.angle_beta   90.00
_cell.angle_gamma   90.00
#
_symmetry.space_group_name_H-M   'P 1'
#
loop_
_entity.id
_entity.type
_entity.pdbx_description
1 polymer ?
#
loop_
_entity_poly.entity_id
_entity_poly.type
_entity_poly.pdbx_seq_one_letter_code
_entity_poly.pdbx_strand_id
1 'polypeptide(L)'
;MLSPEGKALAQQRGLFRSNCMDCLDRTNVIQSLLARSSLQAQLLRMGVLNVGQRVEEQLEFEKIYKNAWADNANACAVQYAGTGALKTDFTRTGRRTRWGLLLDGWNSMIRYYKNNFSDGFRQDSIDLFLGNFSVDESDGPTPLRVQKDWKFLTLPIIMLVAFSMCIVCLLMAGDTWTETLAYVLFWGASSAITAAIILFNGQDFVDAPKLVHKEKLD
;
A
#
# COMPACT_ATOMS: atom_id res chain seq x y z
N MET A 1 -16.31 18.25 26.06
CA MET A 1 -16.97 17.58 27.21
C MET A 1 -18.16 18.43 27.61
N LEU A 2 -19.34 17.83 27.73
CA LEU A 2 -20.59 18.54 28.04
C LEU A 2 -21.04 18.19 29.47
N SER A 3 -21.71 19.12 30.15
CA SER A 3 -22.40 18.87 31.40
C SER A 3 -23.70 18.09 31.16
N PRO A 4 -24.34 17.55 32.21
CA PRO A 4 -25.67 16.95 32.09
C PRO A 4 -26.71 17.91 31.51
N GLU A 5 -26.56 19.22 31.71
CA GLU A 5 -27.41 20.27 31.13
C GLU A 5 -26.97 20.69 29.71
N GLY A 6 -26.02 19.99 29.09
CA GLY A 6 -25.53 20.27 27.74
C GLY A 6 -24.53 21.44 27.64
N LYS A 7 -24.01 21.96 28.76
CA LYS A 7 -23.04 23.07 28.76
C LYS A 7 -21.63 22.57 28.48
N ALA A 8 -20.88 23.25 27.60
CA ALA A 8 -19.48 22.90 27.34
C ALA A 8 -18.59 23.13 28.58
N LEU A 9 -18.07 22.04 29.14
CA LEU A 9 -17.12 22.03 30.26
C LEU A 9 -15.67 22.19 29.82
N ALA A 10 -15.36 21.70 28.61
CA ALA A 10 -14.03 21.82 28.01
C ALA A 10 -14.13 21.68 26.49
N GLN A 11 -13.30 22.46 25.80
CA GLN A 11 -13.16 22.47 24.34
C GLN A 11 -11.72 22.13 23.96
N GLN A 12 -11.57 21.33 22.91
CA GLN A 12 -10.27 21.03 22.33
C GLN A 12 -9.70 22.29 21.65
N ARG A 13 -8.49 22.70 22.03
CA ARG A 13 -7.84 23.93 21.54
C ARG A 13 -6.73 23.69 20.52
N GLY A 14 -6.41 22.43 20.23
CA GLY A 14 -5.32 22.07 19.32
C GLY A 14 -5.47 20.65 18.79
N LEU A 15 -4.69 20.33 17.76
CA LEU A 15 -4.68 19.04 17.09
C LEU A 15 -3.25 18.56 16.86
N PHE A 16 -3.08 17.24 16.85
CA PHE A 16 -1.84 16.61 16.43
C PHE A 16 -1.98 16.22 14.96
N ARG A 17 -1.10 16.76 14.11
CA ARG A 17 -0.97 16.32 12.72
C ARG A 17 0.21 15.39 12.60
N SER A 18 -0.03 14.15 12.20
CA SER A 18 1.00 13.17 11.89
C SER A 18 1.03 12.93 10.39
N ASN A 19 2.19 13.17 9.76
CA ASN A 19 2.44 12.79 8.38
C ASN A 19 3.45 11.62 8.37
N CYS A 20 3.30 10.69 7.44
CA CYS A 20 4.34 9.70 7.16
C CYS A 20 4.45 9.53 5.65
N MET A 21 5.68 9.63 5.15
CA MET A 21 6.00 9.48 3.73
C MET A 21 5.89 8.02 3.28
N ASP A 22 6.18 7.05 4.17
CA ASP A 22 6.39 5.66 3.73
C ASP A 22 5.34 4.64 4.22
N CYS A 23 4.58 4.90 5.30
CA CYS A 23 3.50 3.98 5.70
C CYS A 23 2.49 4.56 6.70
N LEU A 24 1.21 4.40 6.33
CA LEU A 24 0.03 4.64 7.18
C LEU A 24 0.09 3.87 8.52
N ASP A 25 0.77 2.72 8.55
CA ASP A 25 0.83 1.87 9.73
C ASP A 25 1.56 2.55 10.90
N ARG A 26 2.64 3.33 10.63
CA ARG A 26 3.38 4.07 11.67
C ARG A 26 2.54 5.21 12.25
N THR A 27 1.80 5.93 11.41
CA THR A 27 0.92 7.02 11.89
C THR A 27 -0.22 6.47 12.74
N ASN A 28 -0.84 5.36 12.33
CA ASN A 28 -1.94 4.77 13.09
C ASN A 28 -1.51 4.35 14.50
N VAL A 29 -0.30 3.80 14.66
CA VAL A 29 0.24 3.45 15.98
C VAL A 29 0.37 4.69 16.86
N ILE A 30 1.03 5.76 16.38
CA ILE A 30 1.20 7.00 17.16
C ILE A 30 -0.14 7.64 17.50
N GLN A 31 -1.07 7.70 16.54
CA GLN A 31 -2.42 8.22 16.77
C GLN A 31 -3.16 7.41 17.84
N SER A 32 -3.03 6.07 17.82
CA SER A 32 -3.63 5.20 18.84
C SER A 32 -3.02 5.42 20.24
N LEU A 33 -1.74 5.78 20.35
CA LEU A 33 -1.11 6.10 21.63
C LEU A 33 -1.61 7.45 22.17
N LEU A 34 -1.67 8.47 21.32
CA LEU A 34 -2.18 9.80 21.66
C LEU A 34 -3.66 9.73 22.09
N ALA A 35 -4.47 8.99 21.33
CA ALA A 35 -5.87 8.79 21.65
C ALA A 35 -6.05 8.04 22.98
N ARG A 36 -5.20 7.06 23.30
CA ARG A 36 -5.25 6.34 24.59
C ARG A 36 -4.94 7.26 25.75
N SER A 37 -3.90 8.09 25.61
CA SER A 37 -3.54 9.08 26.64
C SER A 37 -4.69 10.08 26.89
N SER A 38 -5.29 10.59 25.81
CA SER A 38 -6.47 11.47 25.90
C SER A 38 -7.66 10.76 26.56
N LEU A 39 -7.94 9.52 26.17
CA LEU A 39 -9.03 8.72 26.73
C LEU A 39 -8.84 8.47 28.23
N GLN A 40 -7.63 8.13 28.67
CA GLN A 40 -7.33 7.94 30.09
C GLN A 40 -7.61 9.21 30.90
N ALA A 41 -7.17 10.37 30.40
CA ALA A 41 -7.43 11.65 31.06
C ALA A 41 -8.94 11.96 31.15
N GLN A 42 -9.71 11.62 30.11
CA GLN A 42 -11.16 11.79 30.10
C GLN A 42 -11.85 10.85 31.10
N LEU A 43 -11.46 9.58 31.15
CA LEU A 43 -12.04 8.59 32.07
C LEU A 43 -11.74 8.91 33.55
N LEU A 44 -10.52 9.37 33.85
CA LEU A 44 -10.16 9.87 35.19
C LEU A 44 -11.03 11.08 35.59
N ARG A 45 -11.22 12.04 34.68
CA ARG A 45 -12.03 13.23 34.94
C ARG A 45 -13.52 12.89 35.15
N MET A 46 -14.03 11.85 34.51
CA MET A 46 -15.40 11.36 34.69
C MET A 46 -15.57 10.48 35.94
N GLY A 47 -14.49 10.16 36.66
CA GLY A 47 -14.54 9.25 37.80
C GLY A 47 -14.80 7.79 37.43
N VAL A 48 -14.66 7.43 36.15
CA VAL A 48 -14.75 6.02 35.69
C VAL A 48 -13.48 5.26 36.05
N LEU A 49 -12.32 5.94 36.00
CA LEU A 49 -11.06 5.43 36.52
C LEU A 49 -10.68 6.14 37.81
N ASN A 50 -10.15 5.38 38.76
CA ASN A 50 -9.58 5.90 40.00
C ASN A 50 -8.12 6.34 39.78
N VAL A 51 -7.63 7.21 40.67
CA VAL A 51 -6.23 7.66 40.66
C VAL A 51 -5.30 6.45 40.76
N GLY A 52 -4.38 6.33 39.79
CA GLY A 52 -3.44 5.22 39.68
C GLY A 52 -3.86 4.10 38.73
N GLN A 53 -5.14 3.99 38.36
CA GLN A 53 -5.60 3.02 37.37
C GLN A 53 -5.25 3.47 35.95
N ARG A 54 -4.81 2.53 35.11
CA ARG A 54 -4.48 2.79 33.69
C ARG A 54 -5.41 2.06 32.77
N VAL A 55 -5.76 2.64 31.63
CA VAL A 55 -6.64 1.99 30.63
C VAL A 55 -6.08 0.63 30.17
N GLU A 56 -4.75 0.52 30.11
CA GLU A 56 -4.01 -0.66 29.66
C GLU A 56 -4.17 -1.86 30.59
N GLU A 57 -4.47 -1.62 31.87
CA GLU A 57 -4.68 -2.65 32.88
C GLU A 57 -6.08 -3.29 32.74
N GLN A 58 -6.99 -2.65 31.99
CA GLN A 58 -8.36 -3.10 31.80
C GLN A 58 -8.42 -4.01 30.58
N LEU A 59 -8.05 -5.28 30.78
CA LEU A 59 -7.84 -6.27 29.71
C LEU A 59 -8.96 -6.33 28.64
N GLU A 60 -10.23 -6.37 29.05
CA GLU A 60 -11.35 -6.44 28.10
C GLU A 60 -11.52 -5.14 27.31
N PHE A 61 -11.34 -4.00 27.97
CA PHE A 61 -11.38 -2.71 27.30
C PHE A 61 -10.21 -2.54 26.32
N GLU A 62 -9.00 -2.91 26.74
CA GLU A 62 -7.79 -2.80 25.92
C GLU A 62 -7.88 -3.69 24.66
N LYS A 63 -8.52 -4.87 24.76
CA LYS A 63 -8.83 -5.71 23.57
C LYS A 63 -9.75 -4.98 22.59
N ILE A 64 -10.85 -4.41 23.08
CA ILE A 64 -11.80 -3.65 22.24
C ILE A 64 -11.09 -2.45 21.59
N TYR A 65 -10.31 -1.71 22.36
CA TYR A 65 -9.55 -0.56 21.89
C TYR A 65 -8.57 -0.94 20.77
N LYS A 66 -7.75 -1.98 20.98
CA LYS A 66 -6.80 -2.47 19.97
C LYS A 66 -7.50 -2.94 18.69
N ASN A 67 -8.63 -3.64 18.82
CA ASN A 67 -9.39 -4.11 17.67
C ASN A 67 -9.97 -2.95 16.87
N ALA A 68 -10.56 -1.95 17.52
CA ALA A 68 -11.09 -0.75 16.86
C ALA A 68 -9.99 0.00 16.08
N TRP A 69 -8.80 0.15 16.66
CA TRP A 69 -7.66 0.78 15.98
C TRP A 69 -7.05 -0.06 14.87
N ALA A 70 -7.12 -1.38 14.96
CA ALA A 70 -6.72 -2.28 13.89
C ALA A 70 -7.70 -2.21 12.70
N ASP A 71 -9.01 -2.11 12.98
CA ASP A 71 -10.03 -1.98 11.94
C ASP A 71 -9.98 -0.61 11.26
N ASN A 72 -9.73 0.46 12.04
CA ASN A 72 -9.44 1.79 11.49
C ASN A 72 -8.24 1.78 10.54
N ALA A 73 -7.11 1.18 10.96
CA ALA A 73 -5.93 1.02 10.10
C ALA A 73 -6.29 0.29 8.81
N ASN A 74 -7.05 -0.80 8.91
CA ASN A 74 -7.45 -1.60 7.77
C ASN A 74 -8.32 -0.80 6.78
N ALA A 75 -9.30 -0.04 7.28
CA ALA A 75 -10.16 0.80 6.44
C ALA A 75 -9.36 1.89 5.72
N CYS A 76 -8.47 2.59 6.44
CA CYS A 76 -7.61 3.61 5.85
C CYS A 76 -6.62 2.99 4.84
N ALA A 77 -6.08 1.79 5.10
CA ALA A 77 -5.18 1.11 4.18
C ALA A 77 -5.88 0.69 2.88
N VAL A 78 -7.14 0.23 2.96
CA VAL A 78 -7.95 -0.11 1.79
C VAL A 78 -8.19 1.14 0.94
N GLN A 79 -8.49 2.27 1.58
CA GLN A 79 -8.65 3.53 0.85
C GLN A 79 -7.33 3.99 0.24
N TYR A 80 -6.22 3.91 0.96
CA TYR A 80 -4.94 4.43 0.47
C TYR A 80 -4.32 3.52 -0.60
N ALA A 81 -4.09 2.25 -0.28
CA ALA A 81 -3.33 1.31 -1.10
C ALA A 81 -4.18 0.20 -1.76
N GLY A 82 -5.52 0.23 -1.60
CA GLY A 82 -6.42 -0.76 -2.18
C GLY A 82 -6.34 -2.15 -1.53
N THR A 83 -5.60 -2.33 -0.43
CA THR A 83 -5.49 -3.60 0.29
C THR A 83 -5.65 -3.39 1.78
N GLY A 84 -5.85 -4.48 2.54
CA GLY A 84 -5.84 -4.40 4.00
C GLY A 84 -4.51 -3.89 4.55
N ALA A 85 -4.53 -3.44 5.82
CA ALA A 85 -3.34 -2.96 6.52
C ALA A 85 -2.30 -4.09 6.69
N LEU A 86 -1.02 -3.72 6.68
CA LEU A 86 0.04 -4.66 7.04
C LEU A 86 0.15 -4.69 8.57
N LYS A 87 0.69 -5.78 9.12
CA LYS A 87 0.94 -5.94 10.57
C LYS A 87 -0.29 -5.86 11.45
N THR A 88 -1.47 -6.17 10.92
CA THR A 88 -2.73 -6.24 11.68
C THR A 88 -2.66 -7.24 12.84
N ASP A 89 -1.89 -8.31 12.70
CA ASP A 89 -1.65 -9.30 13.76
C ASP A 89 -0.87 -8.70 14.95
N PHE A 90 0.12 -7.85 14.67
CA PHE A 90 0.88 -7.13 15.70
C PHE A 90 -0.01 -6.11 16.42
N THR A 91 -0.88 -5.39 15.71
CA THR A 91 -1.81 -4.43 16.33
C THR A 91 -2.83 -5.14 17.23
N ARG A 92 -3.34 -6.30 16.80
CA ARG A 92 -4.36 -7.06 17.55
C ARG A 92 -3.79 -7.84 18.74
N THR A 93 -2.63 -8.48 18.57
CA THR A 93 -2.11 -9.45 19.55
C THR A 93 -0.80 -9.01 20.23
N GLY A 94 -0.14 -7.96 19.73
CA GLY A 94 1.18 -7.53 20.21
C GLY A 94 2.33 -8.48 19.86
N ARG A 95 2.07 -9.58 19.14
CA ARG A 95 3.07 -10.54 18.66
C ARG A 95 2.95 -10.75 17.17
N ARG A 96 4.08 -11.11 16.55
CA ARG A 96 4.15 -11.39 15.12
C ARG A 96 3.93 -12.88 14.86
N THR A 97 2.97 -13.22 14.00
CA THR A 97 2.65 -14.59 13.64
C THR A 97 3.24 -14.96 12.28
N ARG A 98 3.63 -16.23 12.07
CA ARG A 98 4.10 -16.71 10.76
C ARG A 98 3.03 -16.53 9.67
N TRP A 99 1.78 -16.78 10.02
CA TRP A 99 0.65 -16.58 9.12
C TRP A 99 0.44 -15.11 8.75
N GLY A 100 0.53 -14.20 9.74
CA GLY A 100 0.47 -12.76 9.49
C GLY A 100 1.61 -12.25 8.60
N LEU A 101 2.80 -12.84 8.69
CA LEU A 101 3.93 -12.51 7.81
C LEU A 101 3.66 -12.91 6.34
N LEU A 102 3.07 -14.10 6.10
CA LEU A 102 2.68 -14.53 4.75
C LEU A 102 1.59 -13.64 4.17
N LEU A 103 0.55 -13.33 4.97
CA LEU A 103 -0.55 -12.47 4.55
C LEU A 103 -0.05 -11.05 4.22
N ASP A 104 0.90 -10.55 4.98
CA ASP A 104 1.54 -9.27 4.70
C ASP A 104 2.37 -9.30 3.42
N GLY A 105 3.06 -10.41 3.13
CA GLY A 105 3.75 -10.61 1.85
C GLY A 105 2.77 -10.56 0.68
N TRP A 106 1.63 -11.25 0.79
CA TRP A 106 0.56 -11.23 -0.21
C TRP A 106 -0.02 -9.83 -0.43
N ASN A 107 -0.39 -9.14 0.65
CA ASN A 107 -0.87 -7.76 0.59
C ASN A 107 0.18 -6.83 -0.03
N SER A 108 1.46 -7.01 0.30
CA SER A 108 2.56 -6.20 -0.26
C SER A 108 2.70 -6.41 -1.77
N MET A 109 2.56 -7.64 -2.27
CA MET A 109 2.56 -7.93 -3.71
C MET A 109 1.37 -7.26 -4.41
N ILE A 110 0.17 -7.34 -3.84
CA ILE A 110 -1.01 -6.67 -4.40
C ILE A 110 -0.82 -5.15 -4.40
N ARG A 111 -0.31 -4.57 -3.30
CA ARG A 111 -0.01 -3.14 -3.23
C ARG A 111 1.00 -2.72 -4.29
N TYR A 112 2.08 -3.49 -4.45
CA TYR A 112 3.07 -3.24 -5.50
C TYR A 112 2.42 -3.23 -6.88
N TYR A 113 1.56 -4.20 -7.18
CA TYR A 113 0.85 -4.25 -8.45
C TYR A 113 -0.09 -3.04 -8.63
N LYS A 114 -0.96 -2.76 -7.65
CA LYS A 114 -1.92 -1.65 -7.74
C LYS A 114 -1.24 -0.30 -7.87
N ASN A 115 -0.20 -0.06 -7.07
CA ASN A 115 0.56 1.19 -7.09
C ASN A 115 1.28 1.41 -8.42
N ASN A 116 1.80 0.34 -9.05
CA ASN A 116 2.52 0.49 -10.31
C ASN A 116 1.62 0.46 -11.55
N PHE A 117 0.45 -0.19 -11.51
CA PHE A 117 -0.33 -0.45 -12.74
C PHE A 117 -1.76 0.11 -12.72
N SER A 118 -2.19 0.77 -11.65
CA SER A 118 -3.56 1.32 -11.54
C SER A 118 -3.63 2.66 -10.82
N ASP A 119 -2.54 3.14 -10.24
CA ASP A 119 -2.52 4.34 -9.42
C ASP A 119 -2.56 5.62 -10.27
N GLY A 120 -1.89 5.64 -11.42
CA GLY A 120 -1.90 6.79 -12.34
C GLY A 120 -3.32 7.14 -12.80
N PHE A 121 -4.06 6.17 -13.32
CA PHE A 121 -5.47 6.37 -13.70
C PHE A 121 -6.34 6.83 -12.52
N ARG A 122 -6.10 6.27 -11.34
CA ARG A 122 -6.82 6.63 -10.12
C ARG A 122 -6.56 8.08 -9.73
N GLN A 123 -5.30 8.51 -9.77
CA GLN A 123 -4.90 9.88 -9.45
C GLN A 123 -5.48 10.87 -10.47
N ASP A 124 -5.41 10.56 -11.76
CA ASP A 124 -6.01 11.38 -12.82
C ASP A 124 -7.53 11.54 -12.62
N SER A 125 -8.22 10.47 -12.20
CA SER A 125 -9.66 10.53 -11.89
C SER A 125 -9.96 11.46 -10.71
N ILE A 126 -9.12 11.45 -9.68
CA ILE A 126 -9.24 12.34 -8.52
C ILE A 126 -9.01 13.79 -8.93
N ASP A 127 -7.98 14.05 -9.72
CA ASP A 127 -7.63 15.40 -10.17
C ASP A 127 -8.72 16.02 -11.05
N LEU A 128 -9.35 15.22 -11.91
CA LEU A 128 -10.51 15.66 -12.68
C LEU A 128 -11.71 15.96 -11.78
N PHE A 129 -12.02 15.08 -10.82
CA PHE A 129 -13.15 15.25 -9.91
C PHE A 129 -13.00 16.47 -8.99
N LEU A 130 -11.78 16.73 -8.50
CA LEU A 130 -11.48 17.88 -7.65
C LEU A 130 -11.32 19.19 -8.44
N GLY A 131 -11.32 19.15 -9.77
CA GLY A 131 -11.10 20.31 -10.63
C GLY A 131 -9.65 20.81 -10.65
N ASN A 132 -8.69 19.96 -10.29
CA ASN A 132 -7.25 20.26 -10.40
C ASN A 132 -6.79 20.30 -11.85
N PHE A 133 -7.50 19.62 -12.75
CA PHE A 133 -7.32 19.67 -14.20
C PHE A 133 -8.60 20.19 -14.86
N SER A 134 -8.47 21.16 -15.77
CA SER A 134 -9.58 21.67 -16.58
C SER A 134 -9.42 21.18 -18.01
N VAL A 135 -10.50 20.64 -18.58
CA VAL A 135 -10.51 20.16 -19.96
C VAL A 135 -10.90 21.33 -20.86
N ASP A 136 -9.99 21.78 -21.72
CA ASP A 136 -10.30 22.75 -22.77
C ASP A 136 -10.59 22.02 -24.09
N GLU A 137 -11.61 22.48 -24.83
CA GLU A 137 -11.95 21.94 -26.16
C GLU A 137 -10.87 22.26 -27.21
N SER A 138 -10.02 23.26 -26.96
CA SER A 138 -8.88 23.56 -27.82
C SER A 138 -7.70 22.58 -27.66
N ASP A 139 -7.66 21.83 -26.56
CA ASP A 139 -6.54 20.95 -26.20
C ASP A 139 -6.61 19.61 -26.92
N GLY A 140 -6.48 19.62 -28.26
CA GLY A 140 -6.13 18.45 -29.08
C GLY A 140 -6.76 17.09 -28.70
N PRO A 141 -6.07 15.96 -28.93
CA PRO A 141 -6.52 14.66 -28.44
C PRO A 141 -6.28 14.53 -26.93
N THR A 142 -7.25 13.96 -26.22
CA THR A 142 -7.23 13.83 -24.75
C THR A 142 -5.97 13.14 -24.21
N PRO A 143 -5.28 13.71 -23.20
CA PRO A 143 -4.05 13.16 -22.62
C PRO A 143 -4.25 11.79 -21.95
N LEU A 144 -5.50 11.44 -21.60
CA LEU A 144 -5.88 10.13 -21.07
C LEU A 144 -5.86 9.01 -22.11
N ARG A 145 -5.67 9.32 -23.40
CA ARG A 145 -5.60 8.29 -24.45
C ARG A 145 -4.38 7.40 -24.22
N VAL A 146 -4.64 6.18 -23.77
CA VAL A 146 -3.63 5.16 -23.51
C VAL A 146 -2.96 4.77 -24.83
N GLN A 147 -1.75 5.29 -25.08
CA GLN A 147 -0.85 4.72 -26.07
C GLN A 147 -0.23 3.46 -25.46
N LYS A 148 -0.92 2.33 -25.56
CA LYS A 148 -0.33 1.03 -25.19
C LYS A 148 0.70 0.68 -26.26
N ASP A 149 1.94 1.08 -26.01
CA ASP A 149 3.06 0.73 -26.87
C ASP A 149 3.22 -0.80 -26.86
N TRP A 150 3.40 -1.42 -28.03
CA TRP A 150 3.30 -2.89 -28.17
C TRP A 150 4.36 -3.63 -27.33
N LYS A 151 5.47 -2.94 -27.05
CA LYS A 151 6.58 -3.37 -26.20
C LYS A 151 6.12 -3.78 -24.80
N PHE A 152 5.09 -3.14 -24.25
CA PHE A 152 4.55 -3.44 -22.92
C PHE A 152 3.89 -4.82 -22.84
N LEU A 153 3.35 -5.31 -23.96
CA LEU A 153 2.76 -6.64 -24.03
C LEU A 153 3.79 -7.69 -24.47
N THR A 154 4.65 -7.37 -25.42
CA THR A 154 5.56 -8.35 -26.02
C THR A 154 6.71 -8.74 -25.10
N LEU A 155 7.31 -7.81 -24.35
CA LEU A 155 8.48 -8.10 -23.50
C LEU A 155 8.15 -9.08 -22.35
N PRO A 156 7.06 -8.92 -21.58
CA PRO A 156 6.69 -9.90 -20.56
C PRO A 156 6.33 -11.27 -21.15
N ILE A 157 5.71 -11.33 -22.33
CA ILE A 157 5.38 -12.58 -23.02
C ILE A 157 6.67 -13.32 -23.44
N ILE A 158 7.62 -12.60 -24.06
CA ILE A 158 8.92 -13.18 -24.44
C ILE A 158 9.65 -13.72 -23.22
N MET A 159 9.68 -12.96 -22.12
CA MET A 159 10.29 -13.40 -20.87
C MET A 159 9.63 -14.67 -20.33
N LEU A 160 8.29 -14.73 -20.31
CA LEU A 160 7.54 -15.89 -19.83
C LEU A 160 7.84 -17.14 -20.66
N VAL A 161 7.83 -17.01 -21.99
CA VAL A 161 8.15 -18.10 -22.91
C VAL A 161 9.60 -18.55 -22.72
N ALA A 162 10.56 -17.62 -22.69
CA ALA A 162 11.97 -17.95 -22.51
C ALA A 162 12.25 -18.64 -21.18
N PHE A 163 11.63 -18.16 -20.09
CA PHE A 163 11.75 -18.78 -18.77
C PHE A 163 11.12 -20.18 -18.72
N SER A 164 9.92 -20.35 -19.29
CA SER A 164 9.27 -21.66 -19.38
C SER A 164 10.10 -22.66 -20.18
N MET A 165 10.67 -22.24 -21.31
CA MET A 165 11.52 -23.08 -22.14
C MET A 165 12.82 -23.44 -21.42
N CYS A 166 13.43 -22.50 -20.68
CA CYS A 166 14.59 -22.78 -19.84
C CYS A 166 14.29 -23.88 -18.80
N ILE A 167 13.13 -23.80 -18.13
CA ILE A 167 12.69 -24.83 -17.18
C ILE A 167 12.47 -26.18 -17.89
N VAL A 168 11.79 -26.18 -19.04
CA VAL A 168 11.56 -27.41 -19.82
C VAL A 168 12.90 -28.05 -20.21
N CYS A 169 13.89 -27.28 -20.66
CA CYS A 169 15.22 -27.79 -20.98
C CYS A 169 15.96 -28.36 -19.75
N LEU A 170 15.73 -27.80 -18.56
CA LEU A 170 16.29 -28.35 -17.32
C LEU A 170 15.61 -29.65 -16.88
N LEU A 171 14.31 -29.80 -17.16
CA LEU A 171 13.53 -30.99 -16.79
C LEU A 171 13.65 -32.12 -17.82
N MET A 172 13.76 -31.78 -19.10
CA MET A 172 13.94 -32.70 -20.22
C MET A 172 15.42 -32.70 -20.63
N ALA A 173 16.27 -33.33 -19.81
CA ALA A 173 17.67 -33.55 -20.18
C ALA A 173 17.73 -34.45 -21.43
N GLY A 174 18.31 -33.94 -22.52
CA GLY A 174 18.48 -34.68 -23.76
C GLY A 174 19.58 -35.74 -23.67
N ASP A 175 19.64 -36.63 -24.66
CA ASP A 175 20.62 -37.73 -24.71
C ASP A 175 22.08 -37.23 -24.72
N THR A 176 22.32 -36.01 -25.19
CA THR A 176 23.64 -35.35 -25.15
C THR A 176 23.66 -34.15 -24.20
N TRP A 177 24.68 -34.12 -23.32
CA TRP A 177 24.90 -33.04 -22.36
C TRP A 177 25.21 -31.70 -23.03
N THR A 178 25.85 -31.71 -24.20
CA THR A 178 26.22 -30.50 -24.94
C THR A 178 25.02 -29.76 -25.51
N GLU A 179 24.03 -30.50 -26.05
CA GLU A 179 22.80 -29.90 -26.58
C GLU A 179 21.94 -29.33 -25.45
N THR A 180 21.77 -30.10 -24.37
CA THR A 180 21.05 -29.66 -23.17
C THR A 180 21.66 -28.38 -22.60
N LEU A 181 22.99 -28.32 -22.48
CA LEU A 181 23.70 -27.13 -22.01
C LEU A 181 23.49 -25.93 -22.95
N ALA A 182 23.57 -26.13 -24.27
CA ALA A 182 23.38 -25.06 -25.25
C ALA A 182 21.98 -24.44 -25.17
N TYR A 183 20.92 -25.26 -25.06
CA TYR A 183 19.55 -24.76 -24.94
C TYR A 183 19.31 -24.02 -23.62
N VAL A 184 19.83 -24.54 -22.50
CA VAL A 184 19.71 -23.88 -21.19
C VAL A 184 20.43 -22.52 -21.21
N LEU A 185 21.63 -22.45 -21.79
CA LEU A 185 22.36 -21.18 -21.92
C LEU A 185 21.62 -20.20 -22.81
N PHE A 186 21.07 -20.65 -23.94
CA PHE A 186 20.31 -19.80 -24.85
C PHE A 186 19.06 -19.21 -24.18
N TRP A 187 18.19 -20.06 -23.62
CA TRP A 187 16.95 -19.62 -22.99
C TRP A 187 17.19 -18.87 -21.67
N GLY A 188 18.22 -19.26 -20.92
CA GLY A 188 18.67 -18.56 -19.72
C GLY A 188 19.17 -17.14 -20.04
N ALA A 189 20.02 -16.99 -21.05
CA ALA A 189 20.50 -15.68 -21.49
C ALA A 189 19.36 -14.80 -22.04
N SER A 190 18.47 -15.37 -22.87
CA SER A 190 17.29 -14.67 -23.40
C SER A 190 16.37 -14.14 -22.29
N SER A 191 16.11 -14.97 -21.27
CA SER A 191 15.33 -14.57 -20.09
C SER A 191 16.03 -13.46 -19.29
N ALA A 192 17.34 -13.58 -19.04
CA ALA A 192 18.12 -12.59 -18.32
C ALA A 192 18.20 -11.24 -19.04
N ILE A 193 18.42 -11.24 -20.36
CA ILE A 193 18.46 -10.03 -21.19
C ILE A 193 17.09 -9.35 -21.18
N THR A 194 16.01 -10.12 -21.39
CA THR A 194 14.65 -9.57 -21.40
C THR A 194 14.29 -8.97 -20.03
N ALA A 195 14.65 -9.65 -18.94
CA ALA A 195 14.46 -9.13 -17.59
C ALA A 195 15.28 -7.85 -17.35
N ALA A 196 16.53 -7.79 -17.81
CA ALA A 196 17.36 -6.58 -17.69
C ALA A 196 16.75 -5.39 -18.45
N ILE A 197 16.20 -5.62 -19.65
CA ILE A 197 15.50 -4.58 -20.44
C ILE A 197 14.26 -4.08 -19.70
N ILE A 198 13.45 -4.99 -19.14
CA ILE A 198 12.24 -4.63 -18.37
C ILE A 198 12.63 -3.82 -17.12
N LEU A 199 13.67 -4.23 -16.39
CA LEU A 199 14.13 -3.54 -15.19
C LEU A 199 14.73 -2.17 -15.51
N PHE A 200 15.51 -2.07 -16.58
CA PHE A 200 16.12 -0.81 -17.00
C PHE A 200 15.06 0.21 -17.45
N ASN A 201 14.05 -0.23 -18.19
CA ASN A 201 12.94 0.60 -18.64
C ASN A 201 11.74 0.55 -17.68
N GLY A 202 11.95 0.15 -16.42
CA GLY A 202 10.85 -0.16 -15.50
C GLY A 202 9.86 1.00 -15.29
N GLN A 203 10.34 2.25 -15.39
CA GLN A 203 9.50 3.44 -15.29
C GLN A 203 8.45 3.54 -16.40
N ASP A 204 8.75 3.05 -17.59
CA ASP A 204 7.81 3.08 -18.73
C ASP A 204 6.62 2.13 -18.50
N PHE A 205 6.82 1.07 -17.71
CA PHE A 205 5.78 0.10 -17.37
C PHE A 205 4.86 0.59 -16.25
N VAL A 206 5.23 1.67 -15.55
CA VAL A 206 4.44 2.22 -14.46
C VAL A 206 3.34 3.11 -15.03
N ASP A 207 2.11 2.88 -14.58
CA ASP A 207 0.96 3.75 -14.80
C ASP A 207 1.12 5.03 -13.99
N ALA A 208 1.82 6.01 -14.56
CA ALA A 208 2.01 7.33 -13.98
C ALA A 208 0.83 8.27 -14.31
N PRO A 209 0.47 9.20 -13.40
CA PRO A 209 -0.58 10.19 -13.66
C PRO A 209 -0.20 11.10 -14.84
N LYS A 210 -1.19 11.42 -15.67
CA LYS A 210 -1.02 12.14 -16.94
C LYS A 210 -1.57 13.56 -16.92
N LEU A 211 -2.51 13.87 -16.03
CA LEU A 211 -3.23 15.15 -16.06
C LEU A 211 -2.48 16.28 -15.36
N VAL A 212 -1.86 16.02 -14.23
CA VAL A 212 -1.16 17.05 -13.44
C VAL A 212 0.32 16.69 -13.35
N HIS A 213 1.17 17.47 -14.00
CA HIS A 213 2.62 17.35 -13.86
C HIS A 213 3.11 17.92 -12.53
N LYS A 214 4.13 17.28 -11.96
CA LYS A 214 4.76 17.57 -10.65
C LYS A 214 5.50 18.92 -10.57
N GLU A 215 5.12 19.94 -11.34
CA GLU A 215 5.78 21.27 -11.31
C GLU A 215 5.44 22.10 -10.05
N LYS A 216 4.66 21.59 -9.10
CA LYS A 216 4.27 22.30 -7.86
C LYS A 216 4.81 21.67 -6.57
N LEU A 217 5.96 20.99 -6.61
CA LEU A 217 6.58 20.37 -5.43
C LEU A 217 7.96 20.93 -5.04
N ASP A 218 8.31 22.11 -5.54
CA ASP A 218 9.45 22.92 -5.03
C ASP A 218 8.99 23.89 -3.93
#